data_AF-A0A8D8NM96-F1
#
_entry.id   AF-A0A8D8NM96-F1
#
_cell.length_a   1.000
_cell.length_b   1.000
_cell.length_c   1.000
_cell.angle_alpha   90.00
_cell.angle_beta   90.00
_cell.angle_gamma   90.00
#
_symmetry.space_group_name_H-M   'P 1'
#
loop_
_entity.id
_entity.type
_entity.pdbx_description
1 polymer ?
#
loop_
_entity_poly.entity_id
_entity_poly.type
_entity_poly.pdbx_seq_one_letter_code
_entity_poly.pdbx_strand_id
1 'polypeptide(L)'
;MNPISRLAQIQQAKKEKEPEYMLRSERGMPRRREFIMQVKVGTEVTTGTGPNKKVAKRNAAEAMLLQLGYKASTPLQNTPEKMDNKGWNGQRAAFPETTSNT
;
A
#
# COMPACT_ATOMS: atom_id res chain seq x y z
N MET A 1 15.20 -10.01 -9.81
CA MET A 1 14.32 -9.38 -10.82
C MET A 1 13.53 -8.26 -10.16
N ASN A 2 13.34 -7.09 -10.79
CA ASN A 2 12.53 -6.00 -10.23
C ASN A 2 11.04 -6.29 -10.44
N PRO A 3 10.20 -6.42 -9.38
CA PRO A 3 8.78 -6.76 -9.53
C PRO A 3 7.99 -5.70 -10.31
N ILE A 4 8.40 -4.43 -10.27
CA ILE A 4 7.76 -3.36 -11.05
C ILE A 4 7.93 -3.62 -12.54
N SER A 5 9.18 -3.86 -12.97
CA SER A 5 9.49 -4.15 -14.37
C SER A 5 8.86 -5.46 -14.83
N ARG A 6 8.86 -6.49 -13.96
CA ARG A 6 8.24 -7.78 -14.26
C ARG A 6 6.74 -7.67 -14.46
N LEU A 7 6.04 -6.92 -13.60
CA LEU A 7 4.61 -6.69 -13.73
C LEU A 7 4.28 -5.94 -15.03
N ALA A 8 5.04 -4.91 -15.38
CA ALA A 8 4.87 -4.17 -16.63
C ALA A 8 5.04 -5.07 -17.87
N GLN A 9 6.08 -5.91 -17.89
CA GLN A 9 6.31 -6.86 -18.98
C GLN A 9 5.17 -7.87 -19.15
N ILE A 10 4.61 -8.37 -18.05
CA ILE A 10 3.47 -9.29 -18.09
C ILE A 10 2.24 -8.59 -18.70
N GLN A 11 1.95 -7.35 -18.29
CA GLN A 11 0.83 -6.58 -18.85
C GLN A 11 1.01 -6.28 -20.33
N GLN A 12 2.22 -5.90 -20.74
CA GLN A 12 2.54 -5.67 -22.14
C GLN A 12 2.39 -6.95 -22.98
N ALA A 13 2.85 -8.10 -22.47
CA ALA A 13 2.70 -9.39 -23.14
C ALA A 13 1.23 -9.81 -23.30
N LYS A 14 0.37 -9.43 -22.34
CA LYS A 14 -1.09 -9.65 -22.39
C LYS A 14 -1.84 -8.65 -23.27
N LYS A 15 -1.17 -7.61 -23.79
CA LYS A 15 -1.79 -6.46 -24.48
C LYS A 15 -2.85 -5.75 -23.63
N GLU A 16 -2.66 -5.75 -22.32
CA GLU A 16 -3.54 -5.07 -21.36
C GLU A 16 -3.00 -3.67 -21.01
N LYS A 17 -3.84 -2.88 -20.33
CA LYS A 17 -3.43 -1.57 -19.80
C LYS A 17 -2.25 -1.72 -18.84
N GLU A 18 -1.35 -0.75 -18.86
CA GLU A 18 -0.24 -0.66 -17.91
C GLU A 18 -0.73 -0.59 -16.44
N PRO A 19 0.06 -1.12 -15.48
CA PRO A 19 -0.25 -1.01 -14.06
C PRO A 19 -0.28 0.44 -13.59
N GLU A 20 -1.35 0.84 -12.94
CA GLU A 20 -1.53 2.19 -12.42
C GLU A 20 -1.13 2.26 -10.94
N TYR A 21 -0.17 3.14 -10.61
CA TYR A 21 0.34 3.27 -9.24
C TYR A 21 -0.14 4.56 -8.60
N MET A 22 -0.73 4.47 -7.42
CA MET A 22 -1.21 5.61 -6.65
C MET A 22 -0.67 5.59 -5.22
N LEU A 23 -0.32 6.76 -4.68
CA LEU A 23 0.01 6.90 -3.26
C LEU A 23 -1.30 6.98 -2.47
N ARG A 24 -1.57 5.96 -1.65
CA ARG A 24 -2.79 5.86 -0.84
C ARG A 24 -2.69 6.62 0.47
N SER A 25 -1.54 6.52 1.14
CA SER A 25 -1.32 7.16 2.44
C SER A 25 0.17 7.31 2.72
N GLU A 26 0.48 8.31 3.53
CA GLU A 26 1.78 8.54 4.13
C GLU A 26 1.56 8.82 5.62
N ARG A 27 2.13 7.98 6.48
CA ARG A 27 1.90 8.04 7.94
C ARG A 27 3.16 7.77 8.74
N GLY A 28 3.11 8.06 10.03
CA GLY A 28 4.19 7.76 10.98
C GLY A 28 5.22 8.87 11.16
N MET A 29 6.09 8.69 12.16
CA MET A 29 7.14 9.64 12.51
C MET A 29 8.25 9.67 11.44
N PRO A 30 9.01 10.76 11.27
CA PRO A 30 10.06 10.88 10.24
C PRO A 30 11.04 9.70 10.15
N ARG A 31 11.45 9.10 11.29
CA ARG A 31 12.36 7.93 11.33
C ARG A 31 11.67 6.58 11.10
N ARG A 32 10.33 6.52 11.18
CA ARG A 32 9.50 5.32 11.02
C ARG A 32 8.35 5.60 10.07
N ARG A 33 8.62 6.40 9.03
CA ARG A 33 7.60 6.83 8.09
C ARG A 33 7.20 5.65 7.23
N GLU A 34 5.91 5.52 6.98
CA GLU A 34 5.34 4.44 6.19
C GLU A 34 4.54 5.04 5.04
N PHE A 35 4.87 4.60 3.84
CA PHE A 35 4.17 4.95 2.61
C PHE A 35 3.37 3.73 2.16
N ILE A 36 2.11 3.96 1.83
CA ILE A 36 1.21 2.94 1.30
C ILE A 36 1.01 3.25 -0.18
N MET A 37 1.52 2.38 -1.04
CA MET A 37 1.33 2.46 -2.49
C MET A 37 0.28 1.45 -2.91
N GLN A 38 -0.66 1.88 -3.73
CA GLN A 38 -1.64 1.04 -4.40
C GLN A 38 -1.19 0.81 -5.84
N VAL A 39 -1.42 -0.39 -6.35
CA VAL A 39 -1.29 -0.71 -7.78
C VAL A 39 -2.61 -1.31 -8.26
N LYS A 40 -3.07 -0.85 -9.43
CA LYS A 40 -4.26 -1.36 -10.11
C LYS A 40 -3.85 -2.00 -11.44
N VAL A 41 -4.31 -3.22 -11.66
CA VAL A 41 -4.08 -4.00 -12.88
C VAL A 41 -5.41 -4.61 -13.30
N GLY A 42 -6.00 -4.09 -14.39
CA GLY A 42 -7.36 -4.49 -14.80
C GLY A 42 -8.39 -4.19 -13.70
N THR A 43 -9.01 -5.24 -13.18
CA THR A 43 -9.95 -5.21 -12.05
C THR A 43 -9.29 -5.41 -10.69
N GLU A 44 -8.08 -5.97 -10.66
CA GLU A 44 -7.36 -6.28 -9.43
C GLU A 44 -6.69 -5.03 -8.87
N VAL A 45 -6.73 -4.92 -7.55
CA VAL A 45 -6.09 -3.83 -6.83
C VAL A 45 -5.35 -4.41 -5.64
N THR A 46 -4.07 -4.07 -5.50
CA THR A 46 -3.29 -4.46 -4.32
C THR A 46 -2.54 -3.26 -3.76
N THR A 47 -2.08 -3.40 -2.51
CA THR A 47 -1.30 -2.37 -1.84
C THR A 47 0.00 -2.94 -1.29
N GLY A 48 1.04 -2.12 -1.28
CA GLY A 48 2.30 -2.42 -0.60
C GLY A 48 2.76 -1.25 0.24
N THR A 49 3.33 -1.57 1.41
CA THR A 49 3.84 -0.58 2.35
C THR A 49 5.37 -0.54 2.32
N GLY A 50 5.96 0.58 2.73
CA GLY A 50 7.42 0.67 2.86
C GLY A 50 7.91 1.99 3.49
N PRO A 51 9.19 2.05 3.89
CA PRO A 51 9.78 3.22 4.54
C PRO A 51 9.91 4.45 3.62
N ASN A 52 9.75 4.24 2.31
CA ASN A 52 9.75 5.28 1.30
C ASN A 52 8.87 4.87 0.11
N LYS A 53 8.50 5.84 -0.73
CA LYS A 53 7.63 5.64 -1.90
C LYS A 53 8.14 4.56 -2.86
N LYS A 54 9.48 4.44 -3.03
CA LYS A 54 10.10 3.46 -3.94
C LYS A 54 9.92 2.03 -3.44
N VAL A 55 10.20 1.79 -2.15
CA VAL A 55 10.02 0.46 -1.53
C VAL A 55 8.55 0.09 -1.49
N ALA A 56 7.68 1.03 -1.10
CA ALA A 56 6.24 0.80 -1.11
C ALA A 56 5.71 0.41 -2.51
N LYS A 57 6.17 1.11 -3.56
CA LYS A 57 5.80 0.81 -4.96
C LYS A 57 6.26 -0.60 -5.38
N ARG A 58 7.49 -0.98 -5.01
CA ARG A 58 8.04 -2.31 -5.28
C ARG A 58 7.22 -3.39 -4.59
N ASN A 59 6.90 -3.20 -3.32
CA ASN A 59 6.13 -4.14 -2.52
C ASN A 59 4.68 -4.26 -3.04
N ALA A 60 4.10 -3.16 -3.56
CA ALA A 60 2.78 -3.19 -4.18
C ALA A 60 2.79 -4.04 -5.47
N ALA A 61 3.81 -3.85 -6.32
CA ALA A 61 3.98 -4.65 -7.52
C ALA A 61 4.21 -6.14 -7.20
N GLU A 62 4.97 -6.43 -6.14
CA GLU A 62 5.17 -7.79 -5.66
C GLU A 62 3.86 -8.43 -5.20
N ALA A 63 3.07 -7.73 -4.37
CA ALA A 63 1.75 -8.20 -3.96
C ALA A 63 0.83 -8.48 -5.15
N MET A 64 0.86 -7.63 -6.19
CA MET A 64 0.10 -7.86 -7.42
C MET A 64 0.57 -9.09 -8.20
N LEU A 65 1.89 -9.31 -8.32
CA LEU A 65 2.41 -10.52 -8.96
C LEU A 65 1.99 -11.78 -8.20
N LEU A 66 1.98 -11.72 -6.87
CA LEU A 66 1.50 -12.81 -6.03
C LEU A 66 0.00 -13.07 -6.23
N GLN A 67 -0.82 -12.01 -6.27
CA GLN A 67 -2.26 -12.08 -6.53
C GLN A 67 -2.56 -12.74 -7.89
N LEU A 68 -1.78 -12.38 -8.92
CA LEU A 68 -1.92 -12.93 -10.27
C LEU A 68 -1.26 -14.32 -10.45
N GLY A 69 -0.67 -14.89 -9.40
CA GLY A 69 -0.04 -16.22 -9.43
C GLY A 69 1.36 -16.29 -10.04
N TYR A 70 2.00 -15.16 -10.33
CA TYR A 70 3.35 -15.08 -10.89
C TYR A 70 4.42 -15.10 -9.79
N LYS A 71 4.56 -16.21 -9.08
CA LYS A 71 5.57 -16.36 -8.00
C LYS A 71 6.95 -16.78 -8.53
N ALA A 72 8.01 -16.15 -8.01
CA ALA A 72 9.23 -16.87 -7.64
C ALA A 72 9.06 -17.25 -6.15
N SER A 73 9.24 -18.51 -5.81
CA SER A 73 8.95 -19.14 -4.51
C SER A 73 9.35 -18.32 -3.28
N THR A 74 8.39 -17.71 -2.57
CA THR A 74 8.47 -17.28 -1.16
C THR A 74 7.08 -17.32 -0.49
N PRO A 75 7.01 -17.59 0.84
CA PRO A 75 5.80 -18.04 1.52
C PRO A 75 4.74 -16.94 1.71
N LEU A 76 3.49 -17.39 1.67
CA LEU A 76 2.26 -16.62 1.81
C LEU A 76 2.22 -15.80 3.10
N GLN A 77 2.09 -14.48 2.99
CA GLN A 77 1.42 -13.69 4.03
C GLN A 77 0.01 -13.39 3.54
N ASN A 78 -0.96 -14.10 4.13
CA ASN A 78 -2.38 -13.77 4.08
C ASN A 78 -2.58 -12.33 4.53
N THR A 79 -3.06 -11.45 3.65
CA THR A 79 -3.78 -10.25 4.06
C THR A 79 -5.16 -10.27 3.41
N PRO A 80 -6.23 -10.49 4.19
CA PRO A 80 -7.58 -10.45 3.64
C PRO A 80 -7.92 -9.02 3.22
N GLU A 81 -8.35 -8.87 1.97
CA GLU A 81 -9.11 -7.71 1.52
C GLU A 81 -10.41 -7.62 2.31
N LYS A 82 -10.57 -6.55 3.10
CA LYS A 82 -11.87 -5.89 3.26
C LYS A 82 -11.67 -4.39 3.35
N MET A 83 -12.24 -3.70 2.36
CA MET A 83 -12.60 -2.29 2.45
C MET A 83 -13.76 -2.16 3.44
N ASP A 84 -13.59 -1.36 4.49
CA ASP A 84 -14.70 -0.55 5.00
C ASP A 84 -14.20 0.82 5.42
N ASN A 85 -14.61 1.82 4.65
CA ASN A 85 -14.72 3.20 5.10
C ASN A 85 -15.52 3.23 6.41
N LYS A 86 -14.90 3.67 7.50
CA LYS A 86 -15.62 4.30 8.61
C LYS A 86 -15.00 5.67 8.87
N GLY A 87 -15.89 6.64 8.92
CA GLY A 87 -15.61 8.05 8.76
C GLY A 87 -14.61 8.62 9.76
N TRP A 88 -13.97 9.68 9.29
CA TRP A 88 -13.56 10.80 10.13
C TRP A 88 -14.72 11.22 11.03
N ASN A 89 -14.74 10.78 12.29
CA ASN A 89 -15.55 11.42 13.32
C ASN A 89 -14.65 12.40 14.05
N GLY A 90 -14.75 13.66 13.65
CA GLY A 90 -14.28 14.77 14.43
C GLY A 90 -15.05 14.79 15.76
N GLN A 91 -14.40 14.32 16.82
CA GLN A 91 -14.75 14.74 18.18
C GLN A 91 -13.73 15.78 18.61
N ARG A 92 -14.21 17.03 18.58
CA ARG A 92 -13.75 18.10 19.46
C ARG A 92 -13.62 17.52 20.88
N ALA A 93 -12.41 17.43 21.40
CA ALA A 93 -12.19 17.41 22.83
C ALA A 93 -11.56 18.76 23.18
N ALA A 94 -12.40 19.60 23.78
CA ALA A 94 -12.04 20.90 24.32
C ALA A 94 -10.90 20.76 25.34
N PHE A 95 -9.98 21.72 25.32
CA PHE A 95 -9.18 22.05 26.49
C PHE A 95 -10.12 22.43 27.64
N PRO A 96 -9.78 22.03 28.88
CA PRO A 96 -9.50 23.08 29.84
C PRO A 96 -8.18 22.84 30.59
N GLU A 97 -7.44 23.94 30.76
CA GLU A 97 -6.40 24.09 31.77
C GLU A 97 -6.94 23.77 33.17
N THR A 98 -6.13 23.18 34.05
CA THR A 98 -5.99 23.59 35.48
C THR A 98 -4.95 22.77 36.26
N THR A 99 -4.03 23.51 36.87
CA THR A 99 -3.41 23.36 38.21
C THR A 99 -2.51 22.16 38.57
N SER A 100 -1.20 22.46 38.62
CA SER A 100 -0.30 22.43 39.80
C SER A 100 -0.56 21.49 41.00
N ASN A 101 0.58 21.00 41.52
CA ASN A 101 0.91 20.42 42.84
C ASN A 101 0.90 18.88 42.99
N THR A 102 2.09 18.29 43.09
CA THR A 102 2.80 18.13 44.38
C THR A 102 4.30 18.05 44.12
#